data_AF-A0AB38FS67-F1
#
_entry.id   AF-A0AB38FS67-F1
#
_cell.length_a   1.000
_cell.length_b   1.000
_cell.length_c   1.000
_cell.angle_alpha   90.00
_cell.angle_beta   90.00
_cell.angle_gamma   90.00
#
_symmetry.space_group_name_H-M   'P 1'
#
loop_
_entity.id
_entity.type
_entity.pdbx_description
1 polymer ?
#
loop_
_entity_poly.entity_id
_entity_poly.type
_entity_poly.pdbx_seq_one_letter_code
_entity_poly.pdbx_strand_id
1 'polypeptide(L)'
;MNKKDIFRFHRPLSRYSHTFGDEWFALKAEAFARFFGTPTFLVAQTIIVGVWILINIVGWTKFDPYPFILLNLAFSLQAAYAAPLILLAQTRQAERDGAHALADAQHREDLADAMSQRQELAERQSEQLFKLLQQNTELTDLTRQMAERIEKLTLQLAQHQTQDVKPNN
;
A
#
# COMPACT_ATOMS: atom_id res chain seq x y z
N MET A 1 3.97 -1.72 23.28
CA MET A 1 3.01 -1.04 22.38
C MET A 1 2.07 -0.18 23.23
N ASN A 2 2.19 1.15 23.16
CA ASN A 2 1.37 2.07 23.95
C ASN A 2 -0.01 2.23 23.28
N LYS A 3 -1.10 2.09 24.04
CA LYS A 3 -2.49 2.15 23.53
C LYS A 3 -2.84 3.53 22.92
N LYS A 4 -1.97 4.54 23.11
CA LYS A 4 -2.10 5.89 22.54
C LYS A 4 -1.79 5.98 21.04
N ASP A 5 -1.13 5.00 20.44
CA ASP A 5 -0.67 5.10 19.03
C ASP A 5 -1.71 4.63 18.00
N ILE A 6 -2.83 4.05 18.45
CA ILE A 6 -3.90 3.53 17.57
C ILE A 6 -4.60 4.67 16.80
N PHE A 7 -4.58 5.89 17.32
CA PHE A 7 -5.25 7.06 16.72
C PHE A 7 -4.34 7.95 15.87
N ARG A 8 -3.09 7.55 15.59
CA ARG A 8 -2.18 8.36 14.76
C ARG A 8 -2.68 8.56 13.33
N PHE A 9 -3.47 7.61 12.80
CA PHE A 9 -4.10 7.69 11.49
C PHE A 9 -5.13 8.82 11.35
N HIS A 10 -5.48 9.49 12.46
CA HIS A 10 -6.41 10.62 12.47
C HIS A 10 -5.74 11.97 12.76
N ARG A 11 -4.41 12.10 12.68
CA ARG A 11 -3.85 13.47 12.68
C ARG A 11 -4.36 14.17 11.43
N PRO A 12 -5.20 15.22 11.55
CA PRO A 12 -5.50 16.02 10.39
C PRO A 12 -4.17 16.62 9.96
N LEU A 13 -3.73 16.31 8.74
CA LEU A 13 -2.69 17.08 8.05
C LEU A 13 -3.31 18.46 7.76
N SER A 14 -3.46 19.26 8.82
CA SER A 14 -4.13 20.56 8.85
C SER A 14 -3.22 21.66 8.32
N ARG A 15 -2.76 21.48 7.08
CA ARG A 15 -2.05 22.54 6.37
C ARG A 15 -2.24 22.45 4.88
N TYR A 16 -3.48 22.53 4.41
CA TYR A 16 -3.76 23.16 3.12
C TYR A 16 -4.92 24.13 3.31
N SER A 17 -4.58 25.40 3.14
CA SER A 17 -5.49 26.53 3.10
C SER A 17 -6.57 26.27 2.06
N HIS A 18 -7.82 26.27 2.50
CA HIS A 18 -9.00 26.54 1.68
C HIS A 18 -8.80 27.88 0.96
N THR A 19 -8.18 27.88 -0.22
CA THR A 19 -8.00 29.13 -0.98
C THR A 19 -9.18 29.42 -1.88
N PHE A 20 -10.00 28.44 -2.30
CA PHE A 20 -11.17 28.72 -3.16
C PHE A 20 -12.31 27.66 -3.11
N GLY A 21 -13.46 28.02 -2.48
CA GLY A 21 -14.81 27.60 -2.89
C GLY A 21 -15.13 26.10 -2.95
N ASP A 22 -14.94 25.38 -1.86
CA ASP A 22 -14.67 23.93 -1.89
C ASP A 22 -15.78 22.96 -2.25
N GLU A 23 -17.06 23.33 -2.19
CA GLU A 23 -18.12 22.32 -2.32
C GLU A 23 -18.82 22.34 -3.69
N TRP A 24 -19.30 23.51 -4.11
CA TRP A 24 -20.00 23.63 -5.40
C TRP A 24 -19.06 23.43 -6.60
N PHE A 25 -17.84 23.96 -6.56
CA PHE A 25 -16.85 23.74 -7.63
C PHE A 25 -16.37 22.29 -7.66
N ALA A 26 -16.29 21.62 -6.50
CA ALA A 26 -15.94 20.20 -6.46
C ALA A 26 -17.01 19.33 -7.09
N LEU A 27 -18.28 19.54 -6.72
CA LEU A 27 -19.42 18.85 -7.30
C LEU A 27 -19.52 19.08 -8.82
N LYS A 28 -19.28 20.33 -9.27
CA LYS A 28 -19.24 20.64 -10.70
C LYS A 28 -18.06 20.00 -11.42
N ALA A 29 -16.86 20.05 -10.85
CA ALA A 29 -15.68 19.42 -11.44
C ALA A 29 -15.87 17.90 -11.58
N GLU A 30 -16.49 17.24 -10.60
CA GLU A 30 -16.80 15.81 -10.66
C GLU A 30 -17.83 15.50 -11.75
N ALA A 31 -18.90 16.30 -11.87
CA ALA A 31 -19.87 16.17 -12.94
C ALA A 31 -19.24 16.41 -14.32
N PHE A 32 -18.39 17.43 -14.47
CA PHE A 32 -17.64 17.69 -15.69
C PHE A 32 -16.68 16.53 -16.03
N ALA A 33 -15.91 16.03 -15.05
CA ALA A 33 -14.99 14.92 -15.27
C ALA A 33 -15.72 13.65 -15.75
N ARG A 34 -16.87 13.32 -15.14
CA ARG A 34 -17.72 12.19 -15.58
C ARG A 34 -18.27 12.40 -16.99
N PHE A 35 -18.64 13.63 -17.33
CA PHE A 35 -19.19 13.97 -18.64
C PHE A 35 -18.13 13.91 -19.75
N PHE A 36 -16.96 14.52 -19.55
CA PHE A 36 -15.85 14.49 -20.51
C PHE A 36 -15.15 13.14 -20.60
N GLY A 37 -15.21 12.30 -19.56
CA GLY A 37 -14.65 10.94 -19.56
C GLY A 37 -15.45 9.91 -20.36
N THR A 38 -16.64 10.27 -20.86
CA THR A 38 -17.51 9.36 -21.61
C THR A 38 -17.35 9.59 -23.13
N PRO A 39 -17.15 8.55 -23.96
CA PRO A 39 -17.01 8.70 -25.42
C PRO A 39 -18.23 9.33 -26.09
N THR A 40 -19.39 9.29 -25.43
CA THR A 40 -20.65 9.92 -25.86
C THR A 40 -20.52 11.43 -26.05
N PHE A 41 -19.69 12.12 -25.26
CA PHE A 41 -19.51 13.57 -25.40
C PHE A 41 -18.90 13.94 -26.75
N LEU A 42 -17.84 13.23 -27.17
CA LEU A 42 -17.17 13.48 -28.45
C LEU A 42 -18.13 13.25 -29.62
N VAL A 43 -18.92 12.18 -29.58
CA VAL A 43 -19.92 11.88 -30.62
C VAL A 43 -20.98 12.98 -30.69
N ALA A 44 -21.53 13.41 -29.55
CA ALA A 44 -22.51 14.48 -29.50
C ALA A 44 -21.94 15.80 -30.04
N GLN A 45 -20.72 16.18 -29.67
CA GLN A 45 -20.03 17.37 -30.16
C GLN A 45 -19.85 17.33 -31.69
N THR A 46 -19.41 16.21 -32.25
CA THR A 46 -19.24 16.04 -33.71
C THR A 46 -20.58 16.18 -34.45
N ILE A 47 -21.66 15.61 -33.91
CA ILE A 47 -23.00 15.73 -34.50
C ILE A 47 -23.45 17.19 -34.50
N ILE A 48 -23.32 17.91 -33.38
CA ILE A 48 -23.71 19.32 -33.27
C ILE A 48 -22.96 20.18 -34.30
N VAL A 49 -21.65 20.01 -34.41
CA VAL A 49 -20.82 20.72 -35.40
C VAL A 49 -21.24 20.36 -36.82
N GLY A 50 -21.47 19.08 -37.10
CA GLY A 50 -21.93 18.62 -38.41
C GLY A 50 -23.28 19.20 -38.82
N VAL A 51 -24.24 19.26 -37.88
CA VAL A 51 -25.57 19.87 -38.10
C VAL A 51 -25.44 21.38 -38.34
N TRP A 52 -24.58 22.08 -37.59
CA TRP A 52 -24.33 23.51 -37.79
C TRP A 52 -23.80 23.83 -39.18
N ILE A 53 -22.82 23.04 -39.64
CA ILE A 53 -22.25 23.16 -40.99
C ILE A 53 -23.32 22.86 -42.04
N LEU A 54 -24.11 21.79 -41.86
CA LEU A 54 -25.15 21.39 -42.81
C LEU A 54 -26.23 22.48 -42.96
N ILE A 55 -26.72 23.07 -41.87
CA ILE A 55 -27.72 24.15 -41.90
C ILE A 55 -27.18 25.38 -42.65
N ASN A 56 -25.91 25.75 -42.43
CA ASN A 56 -25.30 26.90 -43.11
C ASN A 56 -25.06 26.63 -44.61
N ILE A 57 -24.67 25.40 -44.99
CA ILE A 57 -24.46 25.03 -46.40
C ILE A 57 -25.78 24.95 -47.18
N VAL A 58 -26.85 24.43 -46.56
CA VAL A 58 -28.18 24.31 -47.18
C VAL A 58 -28.81 25.69 -47.45
N GLY A 59 -28.21 26.78 -46.94
CA GLY A 59 -28.55 28.14 -47.35
C GLY A 59 -29.86 28.65 -46.75
N TRP A 60 -30.40 27.96 -45.74
CA TRP A 60 -31.63 28.35 -45.05
C TRP A 60 -31.46 29.71 -44.35
N THR A 61 -30.28 29.97 -43.81
CA THR A 61 -29.88 31.26 -43.22
C THR A 61 -28.39 31.48 -43.49
N LYS A 62 -28.00 32.61 -44.11
CA LYS A 62 -26.58 32.99 -44.31
C LYS A 62 -25.95 33.57 -43.02
N PHE A 63 -26.08 32.83 -41.92
CA PHE A 63 -25.65 33.32 -40.61
C PHE A 63 -24.12 33.22 -40.44
N ASP A 64 -23.49 32.18 -41.02
CA ASP A 64 -22.04 31.97 -40.95
C ASP A 64 -21.50 31.42 -42.30
N PRO A 65 -21.28 32.29 -43.32
CA PRO A 65 -20.67 31.88 -44.59
C PRO A 65 -19.24 31.36 -44.43
N TYR A 66 -18.80 30.47 -45.31
CA TYR A 66 -17.41 30.00 -45.36
C TYR A 66 -16.45 31.21 -45.36
N PRO A 67 -15.50 31.33 -44.41
CA PRO A 67 -14.83 30.29 -43.62
C PRO A 67 -15.34 30.02 -42.18
N PHE A 68 -16.63 30.20 -41.88
CA PHE A 68 -17.25 29.93 -40.56
C PHE A 68 -16.61 30.69 -39.37
N ILE A 69 -16.65 32.02 -39.42
CA ILE A 69 -16.00 32.87 -38.43
C ILE A 69 -16.61 32.71 -37.03
N LEU A 70 -17.93 32.52 -36.94
CA LEU A 70 -18.62 32.40 -35.65
C LEU A 70 -18.30 31.07 -34.97
N LEU A 71 -18.28 29.98 -35.74
CA LEU A 71 -17.86 28.67 -35.25
C LEU A 71 -16.42 28.71 -34.75
N ASN A 72 -15.51 29.32 -35.51
CA ASN A 72 -14.12 29.47 -35.11
C ASN A 72 -13.97 30.31 -33.82
N LEU A 73 -14.76 31.38 -33.70
CA LEU A 73 -14.77 32.22 -32.49
C LEU A 73 -15.29 31.45 -31.27
N ALA A 74 -16.34 30.64 -31.44
CA ALA A 74 -16.89 29.80 -30.39
C ALA A 74 -15.88 28.76 -29.89
N PHE A 75 -15.18 28.07 -30.80
CA PHE A 75 -14.11 27.14 -30.43
C PHE A 75 -12.94 27.83 -29.74
N SER A 76 -12.55 29.01 -30.22
CA SER A 76 -11.49 29.82 -29.60
C SER A 76 -11.87 30.20 -28.15
N LEU A 77 -13.12 30.62 -27.93
CA LEU A 77 -13.62 30.93 -26.59
C LEU A 77 -13.73 29.66 -25.72
N GLN A 78 -14.16 28.55 -26.29
CA GLN A 78 -14.23 27.25 -25.60
C GLN A 78 -12.85 26.83 -25.08
N ALA A 79 -11.81 26.95 -25.91
CA ALA A 79 -10.43 26.67 -25.50
C ALA A 79 -9.93 27.65 -24.43
N ALA A 80 -10.22 28.95 -24.59
CA ALA A 80 -9.80 29.99 -23.66
C ALA A 80 -10.41 29.80 -22.25
N TYR A 81 -11.65 29.34 -22.13
CA TYR A 81 -12.27 29.04 -20.85
C TYR A 81 -11.89 27.66 -20.30
N ALA A 82 -11.60 26.69 -21.16
CA ALA A 82 -11.13 25.37 -20.75
C ALA A 82 -9.75 25.43 -20.08
N ALA A 83 -8.81 26.22 -20.61
CA ALA A 83 -7.44 26.32 -20.07
C ALA A 83 -7.36 26.62 -18.56
N PRO A 84 -7.99 27.70 -18.03
CA PRO A 84 -7.97 27.98 -16.60
C PRO A 84 -8.72 26.91 -15.79
N LEU A 85 -9.85 26.39 -16.28
CA LEU A 85 -10.57 25.30 -15.59
C LEU A 85 -9.72 24.03 -15.47
N ILE A 86 -8.99 23.67 -16.52
CA ILE A 86 -8.06 22.55 -16.52
C ILE A 86 -6.94 22.81 -15.51
N LEU A 87 -6.39 24.02 -15.47
CA LEU A 87 -5.34 24.39 -14.51
C LEU A 87 -5.85 24.25 -13.06
N LEU A 88 -7.07 24.72 -12.76
CA LEU A 88 -7.69 24.53 -11.44
C LEU A 88 -7.95 23.05 -11.11
N ALA A 89 -8.35 22.25 -12.10
CA ALA A 89 -8.51 20.82 -11.89
C ALA A 89 -7.15 20.15 -11.62
N GLN A 90 -6.10 20.57 -12.32
CA GLN A 90 -4.73 20.08 -12.15
C GLN A 90 -4.15 20.46 -10.79
N THR A 91 -4.33 21.68 -10.30
CA THR A 91 -3.84 22.08 -8.96
C THR A 91 -4.48 21.22 -7.87
N ARG A 92 -5.79 20.98 -7.95
CA ARG A 92 -6.50 20.11 -7.00
C ARG A 92 -6.08 18.65 -7.11
N GLN A 93 -5.82 18.17 -8.32
CA GLN A 93 -5.30 16.82 -8.51
C GLN A 93 -3.91 16.68 -7.89
N ALA A 94 -3.01 17.65 -8.11
CA ALA A 94 -1.68 17.67 -7.52
C ALA A 94 -1.70 17.72 -5.99
N GLU A 95 -2.64 18.46 -5.39
CA GLU A 95 -2.84 18.47 -3.93
C GLU A 95 -3.25 17.09 -3.40
N ARG A 96 -4.20 16.41 -4.07
CA ARG A 96 -4.60 15.04 -3.71
C ARG A 96 -3.45 14.06 -3.86
N ASP A 97 -2.73 14.12 -4.98
CA ASP A 97 -1.59 13.25 -5.26
C ASP A 97 -0.48 13.47 -4.22
N GLY A 98 -0.24 14.71 -3.80
CA GLY A 98 0.69 15.05 -2.71
C GLY A 98 0.27 14.46 -1.36
N ALA A 99 -1.02 14.56 -1.01
CA ALA A 99 -1.55 13.96 0.22
C ALA A 99 -1.42 12.42 0.21
N HIS A 100 -1.72 11.78 -0.93
CA HIS A 100 -1.53 10.34 -1.10
C HIS A 100 -0.06 9.94 -1.01
N ALA A 101 0.86 10.69 -1.62
CA ALA A 101 2.30 10.43 -1.55
C ALA A 101 2.85 10.54 -0.13
N LEU A 102 2.40 11.52 0.65
CA LEU A 102 2.78 11.66 2.06
C LEU A 102 2.27 10.49 2.91
N ALA A 103 1.01 10.08 2.71
CA ALA A 103 0.45 8.92 3.41
C ALA A 103 1.21 7.63 3.08
N ASP A 104 1.58 7.44 1.81
CA ASP A 104 2.36 6.29 1.36
C ASP A 104 3.79 6.30 1.92
N ALA A 105 4.46 7.45 1.92
CA ALA A 105 5.79 7.59 2.53
C ALA A 105 5.75 7.23 4.02
N GLN A 106 4.76 7.74 4.75
CA GLN A 106 4.58 7.46 6.16
C GLN A 106 4.28 5.97 6.43
N HIS A 107 3.48 5.34 5.55
CA HIS A 107 3.19 3.91 5.66
C HIS A 107 4.45 3.06 5.42
N ARG A 108 5.30 3.43 4.46
CA ARG A 108 6.57 2.75 4.20
C ARG A 108 7.53 2.83 5.39
N GLU A 109 7.61 3.99 6.05
CA GLU A 109 8.39 4.12 7.29
C GLU A 109 7.88 3.18 8.39
N ASP A 110 6.56 3.12 8.61
CA ASP A 110 5.98 2.22 9.61
C ASP A 110 6.26 0.75 9.35
N LEU A 111 6.20 0.35 8.07
CA LEU A 111 6.53 -1.01 7.67
C LEU A 111 8.01 -1.29 7.91
N ALA A 112 8.91 -0.35 7.63
CA ALA A 112 10.34 -0.51 7.90
C ALA A 112 10.61 -0.67 9.41
N ASP A 113 9.97 0.13 10.25
CA ASP A 113 10.07 0.01 11.71
C ASP A 113 9.49 -1.30 12.24
N ALA A 114 8.36 -1.75 11.69
CA ALA A 114 7.78 -3.03 12.07
C ALA A 114 8.67 -4.21 11.63
N MET A 115 9.35 -4.11 10.48
CA MET A 115 10.28 -5.12 10.00
C MET A 115 11.55 -5.17 10.85
N SER A 116 12.11 -4.03 11.26
CA SER A 116 13.28 -4.00 12.15
C SER A 116 12.99 -4.64 13.50
N GLN A 117 11.82 -4.35 14.09
CA GLN A 117 11.37 -5.00 15.33
C GLN A 117 11.17 -6.50 15.16
N ARG A 118 10.59 -6.95 14.04
CA ARG A 118 10.43 -8.38 13.74
C ARG A 118 11.78 -9.08 13.58
N GLN A 119 12.74 -8.43 12.96
CA GLN A 119 14.09 -8.95 12.81
C GLN A 119 14.77 -9.14 14.17
N GLU A 120 14.70 -8.14 15.05
CA GLU A 120 15.26 -8.24 16.42
C GLU A 120 14.58 -9.37 17.22
N LEU A 121 13.26 -9.51 17.10
CA LEU A 121 12.53 -10.61 17.73
C LEU A 121 12.96 -11.97 17.18
N ALA A 122 13.17 -12.09 15.87
CA ALA A 122 13.63 -13.32 15.23
C ALA A 122 15.05 -13.71 15.70
N GLU A 123 15.94 -12.73 15.86
CA GLU A 123 17.29 -12.94 16.40
C GLU A 123 17.22 -13.47 17.84
N ARG A 124 16.43 -12.84 18.71
CA ARG A 124 16.21 -13.31 20.08
C ARG A 124 15.61 -14.72 20.12
N GLN A 125 14.67 -15.03 19.22
CA GLN A 125 14.10 -16.38 19.10
C GLN A 125 15.17 -17.40 18.68
N SER A 126 16.04 -17.05 17.73
CA SER A 126 17.16 -17.89 17.31
C SER A 126 18.12 -18.18 18.46
N GLU A 127 18.48 -17.17 19.26
CA GLU A 127 19.30 -17.35 20.46
C GLU A 127 18.65 -18.29 21.48
N GLN A 128 17.35 -18.16 21.71
CA GLN A 128 16.60 -19.05 22.61
C GLN A 128 16.57 -20.49 22.09
N LEU A 129 16.34 -20.68 20.79
CA LEU A 129 16.38 -21.99 20.16
C LEU A 129 17.76 -22.64 20.32
N PHE A 130 18.84 -21.88 20.12
CA PHE A 130 20.19 -22.39 20.32
C PHE A 130 20.43 -22.86 21.76
N LYS A 131 19.97 -22.09 22.76
CA LYS A 131 20.06 -22.49 24.18
C LYS A 131 19.27 -23.77 24.46
N LEU A 132 18.07 -23.91 23.92
CA LEU A 132 17.25 -25.11 24.08
C LEU A 132 17.91 -26.34 23.44
N LEU A 133 18.53 -26.19 22.27
CA LEU A 133 19.27 -27.26 21.60
C LEU A 133 20.49 -27.70 22.43
N GLN A 134 21.24 -26.75 23.00
CA GLN A 134 22.35 -27.06 23.91
C GLN A 134 21.87 -27.85 25.14
N GLN A 135 20.79 -27.41 25.78
CA GLN A 135 20.21 -28.13 26.92
C GLN A 135 19.76 -29.54 26.55
N ASN A 136 19.14 -29.71 25.38
CA ASN A 136 18.73 -31.03 24.91
C ASN A 136 19.93 -31.97 24.68
N THR A 137 21.03 -31.41 24.15
CA THR A 137 22.28 -32.15 23.93
C THR A 137 22.89 -32.56 25.26
N GLU A 138 22.95 -31.66 26.24
CA GLU A 138 23.47 -31.93 27.58
C GLU A 138 22.64 -33.00 28.31
N LEU A 139 21.31 -32.92 28.24
CA LEU A 139 20.42 -33.96 28.78
C LEU A 139 20.68 -35.32 28.14
N THR A 140 20.93 -35.35 26.82
CA THR A 140 21.25 -36.58 26.10
C THR A 140 22.58 -37.17 26.58
N ASP A 141 23.61 -36.35 26.76
CA ASP A 141 24.91 -36.78 27.28
C ASP A 141 24.84 -37.27 28.73
N LEU A 142 24.08 -36.58 29.60
CA LEU A 142 23.85 -37.01 30.97
C LEU A 142 23.12 -38.37 31.01
N THR A 143 22.11 -38.55 30.15
CA THR A 143 21.39 -39.82 30.03
C THR A 143 22.33 -40.94 29.60
N ARG A 144 23.20 -40.68 28.62
CA ARG A 144 24.23 -41.63 28.17
C ARG A 144 25.20 -41.99 29.30
N GLN A 145 25.71 -41.01 30.04
CA GLN A 145 26.61 -41.24 31.18
C GLN A 145 25.95 -42.06 32.28
N MET A 146 24.66 -41.81 32.59
CA MET A 146 23.91 -42.61 33.55
C MET A 146 23.79 -44.06 33.08
N ALA A 147 23.47 -44.30 31.81
CA ALA A 147 23.39 -45.64 31.23
C ALA A 147 24.75 -46.38 31.34
N GLU A 148 25.86 -45.72 30.99
CA GLU A 148 27.21 -46.29 31.10
C GLU A 148 27.60 -46.62 32.55
N ARG A 149 27.20 -45.79 33.53
CA ARG A 149 27.43 -46.06 34.95
C ARG A 149 26.62 -47.25 35.45
N ILE A 150 25.35 -47.35 35.04
CA ILE A 150 24.50 -48.50 35.38
C ILE A 150 25.12 -49.78 34.83
N GLU A 151 25.56 -49.78 33.57
CA GLU A 151 26.22 -50.93 32.94
C GLU A 151 27.51 -51.34 33.66
N LYS A 152 28.36 -50.38 34.03
CA LYS A 152 29.57 -50.69 34.82
C LYS A 152 29.23 -51.29 36.18
N LEU A 153 28.23 -50.74 36.88
CA LEU A 153 27.80 -51.25 38.18
C LEU A 153 27.21 -52.66 38.07
N THR A 154 26.40 -52.95 37.05
CA THR A 154 25.88 -54.31 36.82
C THR A 154 26.99 -55.29 36.47
N LEU A 155 27.96 -54.90 35.64
CA LEU A 155 29.13 -55.74 35.35
C LEU A 155 29.97 -56.02 36.60
N GLN A 156 30.20 -55.01 37.45
CA GLN A 156 30.89 -55.19 38.74
C GLN A 156 30.13 -56.12 39.68
N LEU A 157 28.81 -55.96 39.78
CA LEU A 157 27.95 -56.86 40.56
C LEU A 157 28.02 -58.30 40.05
N ALA A 158 27.94 -58.50 38.74
CA ALA A 158 28.06 -59.81 38.12
C ALA A 158 29.44 -60.45 38.40
N GLN A 159 30.52 -59.68 38.29
CA GLN A 159 31.88 -60.15 38.61
C GLN A 159 32.03 -60.54 40.09
N HIS A 160 31.52 -59.72 41.01
CA HIS A 160 31.53 -60.03 42.44
C HIS A 160 30.76 -61.31 42.77
N GLN A 161 29.62 -61.57 42.13
CA GLN A 161 28.88 -62.82 42.33
C GLN A 161 29.63 -64.05 41.82
N THR A 162 30.37 -63.96 40.70
CA THR A 162 31.24 -65.07 40.25
C THR A 162 32.41 -65.37 41.20
N GLN A 163 32.81 -64.41 42.03
CA GLN A 163 33.92 -64.57 42.97
C GLN A 163 33.49 -65.22 44.30
N ASP A 164 32.23 -65.03 44.71
CA ASP A 164 31.61 -65.72 45.87
C ASP A 164 31.19 -67.19 45.57
N VAL A 165 31.13 -67.61 44.30
CA VAL A 165 30.69 -68.97 43.89
C VAL A 165 31.85 -69.93 43.56
N LYS A 166 33.10 -69.60 43.91
CA LYS A 166 34.18 -70.61 43.84
C LYS A 166 34.00 -71.63 44.99
N PRO A 167 33.73 -72.93 44.70
CA PRO A 167 33.55 -73.92 45.74
C PRO A 167 34.87 -74.09 46.49
N ASN A 168 34.79 -73.92 47.81
CA ASN A 168 35.83 -74.28 48.76
C ASN A 168 36.14 -75.77 48.61
N ASN A 169 37.28 -76.11 47.97
CA ASN A 169 37.94 -77.40 48.08
C ASN A 169 39.41 -77.29 47.68
#